data_AF-A0A7V8WZF7-F1
#
_entry.id   AF-A0A7V8WZF7-F1
#
_cell.length_a   1.000
_cell.length_b   1.000
_cell.length_c   1.000
_cell.angle_alpha   90.00
_cell.angle_beta   90.00
_cell.angle_gamma   90.00
#
_symmetry.space_group_name_H-M   'P 1'
#
loop_
_entity.id
_entity.type
_entity.pdbx_description
1 polymer ?
#
loop_
_entity_poly.entity_id
_entity_poly.type
_entity_poly.pdbx_seq_one_letter_code
_entity_poly.pdbx_strand_id
1 'polypeptide(L)'
;MTVAGDRPGDRSPATGPAPVGAIVIGLAGTVLVAMAAMDGAALLRRDGGPWPVPFPDVPSFGTDSPLPVAFAYFAGLVLLVRAWLGLRRARPAVGTTIAVAALWGLPLLFGPPIGSRDAYSYVAQGEIARSDLPAYDSAADDLPPGPVRDAVDPLWLEVPAPYGPA
;
A
#
# COMPACT_ATOMS: atom_id res chain seq x y z
N MET A 1 39.55 -46.98 -16.15
CA MET A 1 38.22 -46.66 -16.71
C MET A 1 37.34 -46.27 -15.54
N THR A 2 37.33 -44.98 -15.19
CA THR A 2 36.72 -44.49 -13.94
C THR A 2 35.38 -43.87 -14.31
N VAL A 3 34.29 -44.51 -13.90
CA VAL A 3 32.93 -44.00 -14.07
C VAL A 3 32.80 -42.77 -13.17
N ALA A 4 32.70 -41.58 -13.77
CA ALA A 4 32.36 -40.36 -13.05
C ALA A 4 30.92 -40.51 -12.54
N GLY A 5 30.78 -40.78 -11.25
CA GLY A 5 29.49 -40.82 -10.57
C GLY A 5 28.87 -39.43 -10.61
N ASP A 6 27.70 -39.35 -11.24
CA ASP A 6 26.82 -38.19 -11.22
C ASP A 6 26.52 -37.83 -9.77
N ARG A 7 26.93 -36.65 -9.30
CA ARG A 7 26.74 -36.24 -7.91
C ARG A 7 25.24 -36.00 -7.69
N PRO A 8 24.59 -36.65 -6.70
CA PRO A 8 23.20 -36.37 -6.36
C PRO A 8 23.14 -34.99 -5.68
N GLY A 9 23.04 -33.92 -6.49
CA GLY A 9 23.02 -32.55 -5.99
C GLY A 9 22.71 -31.47 -7.02
N ASP A 10 22.90 -31.72 -8.33
CA ASP A 10 22.73 -30.69 -9.37
C ASP A 10 21.40 -30.79 -10.15
N ARG A 11 20.29 -31.04 -9.44
CA ARG A 11 18.97 -30.80 -10.04
C ARG A 11 18.47 -29.45 -9.56
N SER A 12 18.87 -28.40 -10.27
CA SER A 12 18.21 -27.10 -10.17
C SER A 12 16.69 -27.33 -10.26
N PRO A 13 15.88 -26.81 -9.31
CA PRO A 13 14.44 -27.07 -9.30
C PRO A 13 13.85 -26.64 -10.64
N ALA A 14 13.09 -27.52 -11.28
CA ALA A 14 12.48 -27.24 -12.58
C ALA A 14 11.62 -25.97 -12.49
N THR A 15 12.00 -24.93 -13.23
CA THR A 15 11.25 -23.69 -13.35
C THR A 15 10.16 -23.86 -14.39
N GLY A 16 8.90 -23.61 -14.03
CA GLY A 16 7.79 -23.57 -14.97
C GLY A 16 7.61 -22.19 -15.61
N PRO A 17 6.95 -22.08 -16.77
CA PRO A 17 6.55 -20.78 -17.31
C PRO A 17 5.56 -20.10 -16.37
N ALA A 18 5.61 -18.77 -16.28
CA ALA A 18 4.63 -18.03 -15.48
C ALA A 18 3.23 -18.12 -16.13
N PRO A 19 2.19 -18.50 -15.38
CA PRO A 19 0.85 -18.65 -15.93
C PRO A 19 0.25 -17.27 -16.23
N VAL A 20 0.02 -16.98 -17.51
CA VAL A 20 -0.54 -15.69 -17.99
C VAL A 20 -1.83 -15.34 -17.25
N GLY A 21 -2.70 -16.31 -17.02
CA GLY A 21 -3.93 -16.10 -16.26
C GLY A 21 -3.67 -15.52 -14.87
N ALA A 22 -2.68 -16.05 -14.13
CA ALA A 22 -2.33 -15.52 -12.82
C ALA A 22 -1.79 -14.09 -12.90
N ILE A 23 -0.95 -13.79 -13.91
CA ILE A 23 -0.43 -12.43 -14.13
C ILE A 23 -1.58 -11.44 -14.33
N VAL A 24 -2.53 -11.77 -15.21
CA VAL A 24 -3.69 -10.92 -15.51
C VAL A 24 -4.59 -10.74 -14.29
N ILE A 25 -4.87 -11.82 -13.55
CA ILE A 25 -5.67 -11.76 -12.32
C ILE A 25 -5.00 -10.88 -11.27
N GLY A 26 -3.69 -11.00 -11.09
CA GLY A 26 -2.94 -10.21 -10.11
C GLY A 26 -2.92 -8.73 -10.48
N LEU A 27 -2.73 -8.42 -11.78
CA LEU A 27 -2.80 -7.06 -12.29
C LEU A 27 -4.19 -6.46 -12.05
N ALA A 28 -5.25 -7.17 -12.42
CA ALA A 28 -6.63 -6.74 -12.17
C ALA A 28 -6.90 -6.51 -10.68
N GLY A 29 -6.38 -7.40 -9.81
CA GLY A 29 -6.46 -7.24 -8.36
C GLY A 29 -5.79 -5.95 -7.87
N THR A 30 -4.56 -5.67 -8.35
CA THR A 30 -3.82 -4.46 -7.95
C THR A 30 -4.44 -3.16 -8.47
N VAL A 31 -5.02 -3.17 -9.68
CA VAL A 31 -5.78 -2.03 -10.20
C VAL A 31 -7.02 -1.78 -9.34
N LEU A 32 -7.75 -2.83 -8.98
CA LEU A 32 -8.95 -2.70 -8.15
C LEU A 32 -8.63 -2.17 -6.74
N VAL A 33 -7.53 -2.65 -6.13
CA VAL A 33 -7.03 -2.13 -4.85
C VAL A 33 -6.64 -0.66 -4.97
N ALA A 34 -5.91 -0.28 -6.03
CA ALA A 34 -5.48 1.11 -6.23
C ALA A 34 -6.69 2.05 -6.40
N MET A 35 -7.66 1.69 -7.24
CA MET A 35 -8.89 2.47 -7.42
C MET A 35 -9.68 2.60 -6.12
N ALA A 36 -9.84 1.50 -5.37
CA ALA A 36 -10.54 1.53 -4.09
C ALA A 36 -9.79 2.38 -3.05
N ALA A 37 -8.46 2.38 -3.04
CA ALA A 37 -7.67 3.23 -2.15
C ALA A 37 -7.85 4.73 -2.49
N MET A 38 -7.93 5.07 -3.78
CA MET A 38 -8.18 6.44 -4.24
C MET A 38 -9.59 6.92 -3.84
N ASP A 39 -10.62 6.09 -4.07
CA ASP A 39 -11.99 6.40 -3.65
C ASP A 39 -12.14 6.47 -2.12
N GLY A 40 -11.48 5.57 -1.40
CA GLY A 40 -11.45 5.59 0.07
C GLY A 40 -10.83 6.86 0.64
N ALA A 41 -9.73 7.34 0.03
CA ALA A 41 -9.16 8.64 0.39
C ALA A 41 -10.11 9.79 0.07
N ALA A 42 -10.86 9.73 -1.05
CA ALA A 42 -11.86 10.73 -1.38
C ALA A 42 -13.02 10.77 -0.37
N LEU A 43 -13.49 9.62 0.13
CA LEU A 43 -14.53 9.56 1.17
C LEU A 43 -14.09 10.17 2.51
N LEU A 44 -12.80 10.11 2.80
CA LEU A 44 -12.20 10.71 3.99
C LEU A 44 -12.00 12.22 3.85
N ARG A 45 -12.10 12.79 2.63
CA ARG A 45 -12.09 14.24 2.36
C ARG A 45 -13.50 14.82 2.58
N ARG A 46 -13.94 14.99 3.83
CA ARG A 46 -15.19 15.75 4.07
C ARG A 46 -15.07 17.27 3.87
N ASP A 47 -13.84 17.81 3.83
CA ASP A 47 -13.62 19.27 3.74
C ASP A 47 -12.83 19.72 2.50
N GLY A 48 -12.71 18.86 1.47
CA GLY A 48 -12.22 19.28 0.14
C GLY A 48 -10.74 19.69 0.04
N GLY A 49 -9.93 19.45 1.08
CA GLY A 49 -8.50 19.77 1.07
C GLY A 49 -7.66 18.84 0.16
N PRO A 50 -6.63 19.36 -0.51
CA PRO A 50 -5.66 18.53 -1.21
C PRO A 50 -4.95 17.60 -0.22
N TRP A 51 -4.52 16.46 -0.74
CA TRP A 51 -3.75 15.48 0.00
C TRP A 51 -2.43 16.10 0.49
N PRO A 52 -1.96 15.85 1.73
CA PRO A 52 -0.81 16.57 2.29
C PRO A 52 0.55 16.13 1.69
N VAL A 53 0.59 15.08 0.86
CA VAL A 53 1.75 14.82 -0.01
C VAL A 53 1.44 15.37 -1.41
N PRO A 54 2.45 15.84 -2.18
CA PRO A 54 2.26 16.63 -3.40
C PRO A 54 1.80 15.77 -4.59
N PHE A 55 0.72 15.00 -4.42
CA PHE A 55 0.04 14.33 -5.50
C PHE A 55 -1.19 15.15 -5.87
N PRO A 56 -1.41 15.41 -7.17
CA PRO A 56 -2.56 16.16 -7.67
C PRO A 56 -3.86 15.51 -7.20
N ASP A 57 -4.96 16.26 -7.23
CA ASP A 57 -6.31 15.78 -6.91
C ASP A 57 -6.52 14.35 -7.43
N VAL A 58 -6.46 13.37 -6.53
CA VAL A 58 -6.67 11.98 -6.92
C VAL A 58 -8.09 11.87 -7.48
N PRO A 59 -8.25 11.38 -8.73
CA PRO A 59 -9.57 11.14 -9.30
C PRO A 59 -10.37 10.27 -8.35
N SER A 60 -11.56 10.72 -7.96
CA SER A 60 -12.57 9.80 -7.45
C SER A 60 -13.30 9.21 -8.65
N PHE A 61 -13.58 7.91 -8.59
CA PHE A 61 -14.32 7.19 -9.62
C PHE A 61 -15.83 7.19 -9.33
N GLY A 62 -16.30 8.13 -8.50
CA GLY A 62 -17.72 8.43 -8.29
C GLY A 62 -18.43 7.62 -7.21
N THR A 63 -17.70 7.04 -6.26
CA THR A 63 -18.31 6.27 -5.15
C THR A 63 -18.45 7.10 -3.88
N ASP A 64 -19.67 7.51 -3.52
CA ASP A 64 -19.95 8.26 -2.29
C ASP A 64 -20.26 7.35 -1.07
N SER A 65 -20.17 6.03 -1.26
CA SER A 65 -20.48 5.03 -0.23
C SER A 65 -19.24 4.22 0.17
N PRO A 66 -18.99 3.98 1.47
CA PRO A 66 -17.86 3.17 1.91
C PRO A 66 -17.98 1.69 1.55
N LEU A 67 -19.21 1.18 1.33
CA LEU A 67 -19.43 -0.26 1.12
C LEU A 67 -18.89 -0.77 -0.23
N PRO A 68 -19.17 -0.14 -1.39
CA PRO A 68 -18.59 -0.57 -2.66
C PRO A 68 -17.07 -0.41 -2.69
N VAL A 69 -16.53 0.64 -2.06
CA VAL A 69 -15.09 0.86 -1.92
C VAL A 69 -14.44 -0.28 -1.14
N ALA A 70 -14.98 -0.63 0.03
CA ALA A 70 -14.49 -1.74 0.84
C ALA A 70 -14.60 -3.07 0.08
N PHE A 71 -15.73 -3.31 -0.60
CA PHE A 71 -15.91 -4.52 -1.42
C PHE A 71 -14.86 -4.63 -2.53
N ALA A 72 -14.65 -3.56 -3.30
CA ALA A 72 -13.64 -3.51 -4.36
C ALA A 72 -12.23 -3.78 -3.80
N TYR A 73 -11.90 -3.12 -2.68
CA TYR A 73 -10.62 -3.32 -2.00
C TYR A 73 -10.37 -4.80 -1.64
N PHE A 74 -11.31 -5.43 -0.92
CA PHE A 74 -11.16 -6.83 -0.50
C PHE A 74 -11.23 -7.81 -1.67
N ALA A 75 -12.08 -7.56 -2.66
CA ALA A 75 -12.12 -8.36 -3.88
C ALA A 75 -10.77 -8.32 -4.61
N GLY A 76 -10.15 -7.13 -4.70
CA GLY A 76 -8.83 -6.96 -5.31
C GLY A 76 -7.74 -7.72 -4.58
N LEU A 77 -7.74 -7.69 -3.24
CA LEU A 77 -6.83 -8.50 -2.42
C LEU A 77 -7.01 -10.01 -2.63
N VAL A 78 -8.25 -10.50 -2.69
CA VAL A 78 -8.55 -11.91 -2.95
C VAL A 78 -8.01 -12.34 -4.33
N LEU A 79 -8.19 -11.51 -5.36
CA LEU A 79 -7.63 -11.76 -6.69
C LEU A 79 -6.11 -11.80 -6.66
N LEU A 80 -5.47 -10.84 -6.00
CA LEU A 80 -4.01 -10.78 -5.88
C LEU A 80 -3.43 -12.00 -5.15
N VAL A 81 -4.06 -12.44 -4.05
CA VAL A 81 -3.67 -13.65 -3.33
C VAL A 81 -3.84 -14.89 -4.20
N ARG A 82 -4.95 -15.01 -4.94
CA ARG A 82 -5.19 -16.13 -5.87
C ARG A 82 -4.13 -16.19 -6.96
N ALA A 83 -3.78 -15.04 -7.54
CA ALA A 83 -2.73 -14.89 -8.54
C ALA A 83 -1.35 -15.28 -7.99
N TRP A 84 -1.00 -14.80 -6.80
CA TRP A 84 0.24 -15.16 -6.12
C TRP A 84 0.35 -16.67 -5.86
N LEU A 85 -0.72 -17.30 -5.39
CA LEU A 85 -0.76 -18.76 -5.23
C LEU A 85 -0.60 -19.50 -6.57
N GLY A 86 -1.11 -18.95 -7.67
CA GLY A 86 -0.90 -19.47 -9.03
C GLY A 86 0.57 -19.38 -9.45
N LEU A 87 1.18 -18.21 -9.27
CA LEU A 87 2.59 -17.96 -9.59
C LEU A 87 3.52 -18.85 -8.75
N ARG A 88 3.25 -18.97 -7.44
CA ARG A 88 3.99 -19.83 -6.51
C ARG A 88 3.99 -21.30 -6.93
N ARG A 89 2.87 -21.81 -7.44
CA ARG A 89 2.77 -23.19 -7.93
C ARG A 89 3.60 -23.43 -9.20
N ALA A 90 3.67 -22.43 -10.08
CA ALA A 90 4.43 -22.52 -11.32
C ALA A 90 5.95 -22.43 -11.13
N ARG A 91 6.41 -21.84 -10.02
CA ARG A 91 7.85 -21.66 -9.71
C ARG A 91 8.64 -21.06 -10.89
N PRO A 92 8.21 -19.91 -11.44
CA PRO A 92 8.93 -19.29 -12.55
C PRO A 92 10.33 -18.85 -12.12
N ALA A 93 11.18 -18.61 -13.11
CA ALA A 93 12.51 -18.08 -12.88
C ALA A 93 12.46 -16.77 -12.05
N VAL A 94 13.52 -16.50 -11.30
CA VAL A 94 13.61 -15.33 -10.41
C VAL A 94 13.37 -14.03 -11.18
N GLY A 95 13.98 -13.86 -12.36
CA GLY A 95 13.78 -12.68 -13.19
C GLY A 95 12.31 -12.46 -13.59
N THR A 96 11.60 -13.54 -13.95
CA THR A 96 10.16 -13.47 -14.25
C THR A 96 9.34 -13.11 -13.02
N THR A 97 9.70 -13.65 -11.85
CA THR A 97 9.02 -13.33 -10.58
C THR A 97 9.17 -11.85 -10.24
N ILE A 98 10.38 -11.29 -10.40
CA ILE A 98 10.66 -9.87 -10.19
C ILE A 98 9.85 -9.01 -11.18
N ALA A 99 9.83 -9.38 -12.46
CA ALA A 99 9.07 -8.65 -13.48
C ALA A 99 7.56 -8.65 -13.20
N VAL A 100 7.00 -9.80 -12.79
CA VAL A 100 5.58 -9.90 -12.41
C VAL A 100 5.29 -9.11 -11.13
N ALA A 101 6.19 -9.14 -10.14
CA ALA A 101 6.05 -8.34 -8.92
C ALA A 101 6.09 -6.84 -9.21
N ALA A 102 7.00 -6.39 -10.08
CA ALA A 102 7.06 -4.99 -10.52
C ALA A 102 5.80 -4.58 -11.28
N LEU A 103 5.28 -5.44 -12.17
CA LEU A 103 4.04 -5.21 -12.90
C LEU A 103 2.83 -5.07 -11.97
N TRP A 104 2.70 -5.97 -10.97
CA TRP A 104 1.64 -5.89 -9.97
C TRP A 104 1.83 -4.72 -8.99
N GLY A 105 3.07 -4.31 -8.73
CA GLY A 105 3.38 -3.16 -7.88
C GLY A 105 3.03 -1.82 -8.52
N LEU A 106 3.13 -1.72 -9.85
CA LEU A 106 2.97 -0.45 -10.57
C LEU A 106 1.64 0.26 -10.29
N PRO A 107 0.46 -0.38 -10.34
CA PRO A 107 -0.81 0.29 -9.99
C PRO A 107 -0.85 0.81 -8.56
N LEU A 108 -0.21 0.11 -7.61
CA LEU A 108 -0.25 0.46 -6.19
C LEU A 108 0.54 1.74 -5.87
N LEU A 109 1.44 2.17 -6.76
CA LEU A 109 2.21 3.41 -6.62
C LEU A 109 1.39 4.68 -6.85
N PHE A 110 0.23 4.56 -7.51
CA PHE A 110 -0.63 5.70 -7.83
C PHE A 110 -1.67 6.00 -6.74
N GLY A 111 -1.74 5.16 -5.71
CA GLY A 111 -2.65 5.33 -4.59
C GLY A 111 -2.00 5.95 -3.35
N PRO A 112 -2.81 6.43 -2.39
CA PRO A 112 -2.32 6.75 -1.04
C PRO A 112 -1.70 5.50 -0.38
N PRO A 113 -0.85 5.64 0.66
CA PRO A 113 -0.40 4.53 1.49
C PRO A 113 -1.57 3.60 1.85
N ILE A 114 -1.58 2.43 1.21
CA ILE A 114 -2.78 1.61 1.09
C ILE A 114 -3.11 1.02 2.46
N GLY A 115 -4.23 1.45 3.04
CA GLY A 115 -4.79 0.84 4.24
C GLY A 115 -4.17 1.25 5.58
N SER A 116 -3.30 2.27 5.64
CA SER A 116 -2.84 2.84 6.92
C SER A 116 -2.75 4.36 6.87
N ARG A 117 -3.18 5.00 7.96
CA ARG A 117 -3.08 6.44 8.22
C ARG A 117 -1.87 6.81 9.10
N ASP A 118 -1.05 5.83 9.49
CA ASP A 118 0.08 6.06 10.41
C ASP A 118 1.13 7.01 9.81
N ALA A 119 1.26 7.02 8.48
CA ALA A 119 2.14 7.94 7.77
C ALA A 119 1.79 9.43 8.04
N TYR A 120 0.50 9.75 8.20
CA TYR A 120 0.08 11.14 8.47
C TYR A 120 0.42 11.57 9.88
N SER A 121 0.44 10.64 10.85
CA SER A 121 0.91 10.94 12.20
C SER A 121 2.36 11.43 12.18
N TYR A 122 3.23 10.83 11.35
CA TYR A 122 4.61 11.30 11.19
C TYR A 122 4.71 12.66 10.48
N VAL A 123 3.85 12.92 9.49
CA VAL A 123 3.79 14.25 8.84
C VAL A 123 3.33 15.32 9.83
N ALA A 124 2.32 15.03 10.65
CA ALA A 124 1.86 15.93 11.71
C ALA A 124 2.95 16.21 12.74
N GLN A 125 3.71 15.19 13.16
CA GLN A 125 4.86 15.39 14.05
C GLN A 125 5.96 16.25 13.41
N GLY A 126 6.21 16.10 12.10
CA GLY A 126 7.10 17.00 11.36
C GLY A 126 6.60 18.45 11.34
N GLU A 127 5.29 18.65 11.22
CA GLU A 127 4.67 19.98 11.24
C GLU A 127 4.70 20.61 12.64
N ILE A 128 4.48 19.83 13.70
CA ILE A 128 4.66 20.27 15.09
C ILE A 128 6.11 20.72 15.31
N ALA A 129 7.10 19.91 14.88
CA ALA A 129 8.52 20.25 15.02
C ALA A 129 8.94 21.49 14.20
N ARG A 130 8.22 21.80 13.12
CA ARG A 130 8.41 23.03 12.32
C ARG A 130 7.68 24.23 12.92
N SER A 131 6.72 23.99 13.81
CA SER A 131 5.93 25.01 14.50
C SER A 131 6.60 25.36 15.84
N ASP A 132 6.19 26.46 16.47
CA ASP A 132 6.66 26.84 17.81
C ASP A 132 5.99 25.99 18.93
N LEU A 133 5.57 24.76 18.63
CA LEU A 133 4.90 23.85 19.54
C LEU A 133 5.91 22.90 20.21
N PRO A 134 5.71 22.54 21.50
CA PRO A 134 6.57 21.57 22.19
C PRO A 134 6.39 20.17 21.60
N ALA A 135 7.39 19.69 20.86
CA ALA A 135 7.33 18.45 20.08
C ALA A 135 6.98 17.18 20.88
N TYR A 136 7.22 17.16 22.19
CA TYR A 136 6.97 16.00 23.04
C TYR A 136 5.67 16.08 23.84
N ASP A 137 5.12 17.28 24.00
CA ASP A 137 3.90 17.52 24.75
C ASP A 137 2.70 17.78 23.84
N SER A 138 2.94 18.03 22.55
CA SER A 138 1.90 18.28 21.55
C SER A 138 1.49 17.02 20.79
N ALA A 139 0.18 16.91 20.56
CA ALA A 139 -0.43 15.94 19.67
C ALA A 139 -0.81 16.58 18.32
N ALA A 140 -1.22 15.77 17.35
CA ALA A 140 -1.70 16.29 16.07
C ALA A 140 -2.94 17.18 16.21
N ASP A 141 -3.74 16.96 17.27
CA ASP A 141 -4.90 17.79 17.60
C ASP A 141 -4.56 19.22 18.04
N ASP A 142 -3.31 19.49 18.43
CA ASP A 142 -2.87 20.85 18.79
C ASP A 142 -2.53 21.71 17.56
N LEU A 143 -2.39 21.09 16.39
CA LEU A 143 -2.21 21.82 15.13
C LEU A 143 -3.51 22.54 14.74
N PRO A 144 -3.42 23.71 14.08
CA PRO A 144 -4.60 24.35 13.48
C PRO A 144 -5.35 23.38 12.55
N PRO A 145 -6.68 23.52 12.43
CA PRO A 145 -7.46 22.75 11.45
C PRO A 145 -6.85 22.87 10.06
N GLY A 146 -6.73 21.75 9.36
CA GLY A 146 -6.13 21.73 8.03
C GLY A 146 -5.63 20.35 7.60
N PRO A 147 -5.14 20.24 6.35
CA PRO A 147 -4.93 18.95 5.69
C PRO A 147 -3.99 17.97 6.40
N VAL A 148 -3.03 18.48 7.17
CA VAL A 148 -2.08 17.66 7.94
C VAL A 148 -2.77 17.03 9.16
N ARG A 149 -3.48 17.84 9.95
CA ARG A 149 -4.25 17.37 11.12
C ARG A 149 -5.37 16.42 10.70
N ASP A 150 -6.14 16.80 9.69
CA ASP A 150 -7.34 16.06 9.25
C ASP A 150 -7.00 14.71 8.60
N ALA A 151 -5.75 14.53 8.17
CA ALA A 151 -5.25 13.28 7.62
C ALA A 151 -4.81 12.27 8.69
N VAL A 152 -4.56 12.68 9.94
CA VAL A 152 -4.16 11.77 11.03
C VAL A 152 -5.29 10.79 11.35
N ASP A 153 -4.95 9.54 11.69
CA ASP A 153 -5.95 8.59 12.15
C ASP A 153 -6.68 9.12 13.40
N PRO A 154 -8.01 9.08 13.47
CA PRO A 154 -8.74 9.52 14.66
C PRO A 154 -8.27 8.83 15.96
N LEU A 155 -7.77 7.59 15.88
CA LEU A 155 -7.23 6.87 17.03
C LEU A 155 -5.95 7.52 17.58
N TRP A 156 -5.16 8.16 16.72
CA TRP A 156 -3.86 8.75 17.05
C TRP A 156 -3.87 10.27 17.15
N LEU A 157 -5.01 10.91 16.89
CA LEU A 157 -5.13 12.36 16.76
C LEU A 157 -4.68 13.10 18.04
N GLU A 158 -5.09 12.59 19.20
CA GLU A 158 -4.83 13.16 20.53
C GLU A 158 -3.59 12.57 21.22
N VAL A 159 -2.81 11.73 20.51
CA VAL A 159 -1.69 11.00 21.12
C VAL A 159 -0.38 11.75 20.85
N PRO A 160 0.29 12.30 21.88
CA PRO A 160 1.60 12.95 21.72
C PRO A 160 2.72 11.91 21.52
N ALA A 161 3.93 12.39 21.23
CA ALA A 161 5.10 11.52 21.07
C ALA A 161 5.37 10.73 22.38
N PRO A 162 5.46 9.38 22.33
CA PRO A 162 5.63 8.56 23.53
C PRO A 162 7.05 8.59 24.11
N TYR A 163 7.98 9.19 23.38
CA TYR A 163 9.37 9.37 23.76
C TYR A 163 9.65 10.86 23.87
N GLY A 164 9.90 11.35 25.09
CA GLY A 164 10.32 12.71 25.36
C GLY A 164 11.48 12.72 26.36
N PRO A 165 12.19 13.85 26.50
CA PRO A 165 13.14 14.01 27.59
C PRO A 165 12.42 13.85 28.94
N ALA A 166 13.04 13.10 29.85
CA ALA A 166 12.54 12.86 31.20
C ALA A 166 12.66 14.10 32.10
#